data_AF-A0A931VBH7-F1
#
_entry.id   AF-A0A931VBH7-F1
#
_cell.length_a   1.000
_cell.length_b   1.000
_cell.length_c   1.000
_cell.angle_alpha   90.00
_cell.angle_beta   90.00
_cell.angle_gamma   90.00
#
_symmetry.space_group_name_H-M   'P 1'
#
loop_
_entity.id
_entity.type
_entity.pdbx_description
1 polymer ?
#
loop_
_entity_poly.entity_id
_entity_poly.type
_entity_poly.pdbx_seq_one_letter_code
_entity_poly.pdbx_strand_id
1 'polypeptide(L)'
;MKDALTISVLSVVGLCFTLDARAEPVRNGNELALAWSQTNRVGKQAIARQATGVLHTFRYLRITAISNNWPAAGALTLLTQEPSSDLEIALVITKSLSLELAKTLTTNDSVAANGRITSIGLEAPNRLVVDPAVLKHKDRRSPKLSIELLHEIDPAAH
;
A
#
# COMPACT_ATOMS: atom_id res chain seq x y z
N MET A 1 -46.53 -22.20 -57.25
CA MET A 1 -47.26 -22.40 -55.98
C MET A 1 -46.24 -22.19 -54.87
N LYS A 2 -46.17 -20.98 -54.32
CA LYS A 2 -46.79 -20.61 -53.03
C LYS A 2 -46.10 -21.33 -51.86
N ASP A 3 -45.11 -20.67 -51.25
CA ASP A 3 -45.16 -20.13 -49.87
C ASP A 3 -44.41 -21.12 -48.96
N ALA A 4 -43.62 -20.80 -47.94
CA ALA A 4 -43.52 -19.59 -47.15
C ALA A 4 -42.09 -19.43 -46.58
N LEU A 5 -41.71 -18.16 -46.48
CA LEU A 5 -40.56 -17.61 -45.77
C LEU A 5 -40.74 -17.83 -44.26
N THR A 6 -39.83 -18.54 -43.58
CA THR A 6 -39.78 -18.57 -42.12
C THR A 6 -38.53 -17.81 -41.67
N ILE A 7 -38.72 -16.59 -41.16
CA ILE A 7 -37.69 -15.78 -40.54
C ILE A 7 -37.62 -16.18 -39.06
N SER A 8 -36.58 -16.93 -38.68
CA SER A 8 -36.22 -17.10 -37.27
C SER A 8 -35.45 -15.88 -36.80
N VAL A 9 -36.10 -15.04 -35.99
CA VAL A 9 -35.44 -13.97 -35.23
C VAL A 9 -34.65 -14.63 -34.09
N LEU A 10 -33.34 -14.75 -34.25
CA LEU A 10 -32.45 -15.22 -33.20
C LEU A 10 -32.03 -14.02 -32.33
N SER A 11 -32.83 -13.74 -31.29
CA SER A 11 -32.46 -12.81 -30.23
C SER A 11 -31.60 -13.55 -29.20
N VAL A 12 -30.26 -13.45 -29.30
CA VAL A 12 -29.38 -13.80 -28.19
C VAL A 12 -28.88 -12.51 -27.53
N VAL A 13 -29.43 -12.29 -26.35
CA VAL A 13 -29.10 -11.25 -25.38
C VAL A 13 -27.59 -11.27 -25.12
N GLY A 14 -26.92 -10.18 -25.49
CA GLY A 14 -25.56 -9.91 -25.04
C GLY A 14 -25.58 -9.55 -23.55
N LEU A 15 -25.31 -10.53 -22.68
CA LEU A 15 -24.93 -10.25 -21.30
C LEU A 15 -23.51 -9.65 -21.31
N CYS A 16 -23.42 -8.34 -21.53
CA CYS A 16 -22.25 -7.58 -21.14
C CYS A 16 -22.19 -7.59 -19.60
N PHE A 17 -21.49 -8.57 -19.02
CA PHE A 17 -20.97 -8.42 -17.67
C PHE A 17 -19.92 -7.31 -17.73
N THR A 18 -20.34 -6.07 -17.45
CA THR A 18 -19.40 -5.05 -17.04
C THR A 18 -18.82 -5.50 -15.71
N LEU A 19 -17.65 -6.14 -15.75
CA LEU A 19 -16.77 -6.24 -14.59
C LEU A 19 -16.50 -4.79 -14.17
N ASP A 20 -17.28 -4.31 -13.21
CA ASP A 20 -17.01 -3.10 -12.45
C ASP A 20 -15.67 -3.36 -11.74
N ALA A 21 -14.56 -3.11 -12.44
CA ALA A 21 -13.23 -3.09 -11.89
C ALA A 21 -13.11 -1.85 -11.01
N ARG A 22 -13.83 -1.83 -9.89
CA ARG A 22 -13.66 -0.82 -8.86
C ARG A 22 -12.24 -0.98 -8.33
N ALA A 23 -11.44 0.07 -8.48
CA ALA A 23 -10.11 0.12 -7.88
C ALA A 23 -10.24 -0.19 -6.38
N GLU A 24 -9.41 -1.09 -5.87
CA GLU A 24 -9.41 -1.42 -4.44
C GLU A 24 -9.17 -0.14 -3.62
N PRO A 25 -9.96 0.12 -2.57
CA PRO A 25 -9.75 1.28 -1.72
C PRO A 25 -8.37 1.19 -1.06
N VAL A 26 -7.55 2.20 -1.27
CA VAL A 26 -6.23 2.32 -0.65
C VAL A 26 -6.40 2.88 0.75
N ARG A 27 -5.89 2.17 1.77
CA ARG A 27 -6.00 2.59 3.18
C ARG A 27 -4.81 3.42 3.65
N ASN A 28 -4.99 4.19 4.71
CA ASN A 28 -3.91 4.95 5.34
C ASN A 28 -3.06 4.04 6.23
N GLY A 29 -1.79 3.86 5.86
CA GLY A 29 -0.84 3.02 6.59
C GLY A 29 -0.29 3.68 7.86
N ASN A 30 -0.24 5.01 7.93
CA ASN A 30 0.18 5.73 9.14
C ASN A 30 -0.87 5.58 10.25
N GLU A 31 -2.16 5.64 9.91
CA GLU A 31 -3.25 5.37 10.87
C GLU A 31 -3.21 3.94 11.40
N LEU A 32 -2.91 2.96 10.55
CA LEU A 32 -2.72 1.58 10.96
C LEU A 32 -1.55 1.44 11.95
N ALA A 33 -0.43 2.11 11.68
CA ALA A 33 0.75 2.06 12.54
C ALA A 33 0.48 2.69 13.91
N LEU A 34 -0.28 3.79 13.95
CA LEU A 34 -0.75 4.42 15.18
C LEU A 34 -1.72 3.52 15.95
N ALA A 35 -2.72 2.93 15.27
CA ALA A 35 -3.65 2.00 15.91
C ALA A 35 -2.92 0.78 16.49
N TRP A 36 -1.88 0.31 15.80
CA TRP A 36 -1.02 -0.77 16.27
C TRP A 36 -0.26 -0.42 17.56
N SER A 37 0.29 0.79 17.67
CA SER A 37 1.04 1.20 18.86
C SER A 37 0.15 1.41 20.09
N GLN A 38 -1.11 1.78 19.89
CA GLN A 38 -2.06 2.10 20.95
C GLN A 38 -2.84 0.89 21.50
N THR A 39 -2.69 -0.29 20.90
CA THR A 39 -3.51 -1.46 21.25
C THR A 39 -2.75 -2.57 21.95
N ASN A 40 -3.47 -3.41 22.68
CA ASN A 40 -2.93 -4.56 23.41
C ASN A 40 -2.69 -5.77 22.47
N ARG A 41 -2.13 -6.87 22.99
CA ARG A 41 -1.80 -8.07 22.18
C ARG A 41 -3.00 -8.63 21.40
N VAL A 42 -4.19 -8.66 21.98
CA VAL A 42 -5.40 -9.15 21.31
C VAL A 42 -5.81 -8.21 20.18
N GLY A 43 -5.77 -6.90 20.43
CA GLY A 43 -6.01 -5.90 19.39
C GLY A 43 -4.99 -5.97 18.25
N LYS A 44 -3.71 -6.15 18.56
CA LYS A 44 -2.65 -6.33 17.55
C LYS A 44 -2.92 -7.55 16.65
N GLN A 45 -3.39 -8.66 17.22
CA GLN A 45 -3.78 -9.83 16.42
C GLN A 45 -4.95 -9.53 15.48
N ALA A 46 -5.95 -8.76 15.94
CA ALA A 46 -7.07 -8.35 15.10
C ALA A 46 -6.61 -7.42 13.96
N ILE A 47 -5.79 -6.42 14.27
CA ILE A 47 -5.23 -5.51 13.27
C ILE A 47 -4.41 -6.29 12.24
N ALA A 48 -3.51 -7.19 12.67
CA ALA A 48 -2.70 -8.00 11.75
C ALA A 48 -3.58 -8.78 10.75
N ARG A 49 -4.63 -9.46 11.25
CA ARG A 49 -5.56 -10.20 10.39
C ARG A 49 -6.29 -9.33 9.37
N GLN A 50 -6.65 -8.09 9.74
CA GLN A 50 -7.36 -7.15 8.87
C GLN A 50 -6.45 -6.41 7.90
N ALA A 51 -5.17 -6.31 8.23
CA ALA A 51 -4.18 -5.53 7.50
C ALA A 51 -3.44 -6.34 6.43
N THR A 52 -3.14 -7.60 6.72
CA THR A 52 -2.41 -8.47 5.80
C THR A 52 -3.15 -8.63 4.49
N GLY A 53 -2.42 -8.46 3.39
CA GLY A 53 -2.95 -8.52 2.03
C GLY A 53 -3.65 -7.24 1.56
N VAL A 54 -3.87 -6.24 2.42
CA VAL A 54 -4.59 -5.01 2.06
C VAL A 54 -3.61 -3.93 1.59
N LEU A 55 -3.99 -3.20 0.54
CA LEU A 55 -3.20 -2.12 -0.03
C LEU A 55 -3.24 -0.86 0.85
N HIS A 56 -2.08 -0.37 1.24
CA HIS A 56 -1.93 0.85 2.04
C HIS A 56 -1.02 1.88 1.35
N THR A 57 -1.25 3.16 1.66
CA THR A 57 -0.32 4.26 1.41
C THR A 57 0.31 4.68 2.72
N PHE A 58 1.63 4.79 2.76
CA PHE A 58 2.39 5.32 3.88
C PHE A 58 3.11 6.60 3.44
N ARG A 59 3.12 7.59 4.32
CA ARG A 59 3.78 8.89 4.14
C ARG A 59 4.76 9.14 5.28
N TYR A 60 5.68 10.07 5.03
CA TYR A 60 6.62 10.59 6.04
C TYR A 60 7.56 9.53 6.66
N LEU A 61 7.75 8.39 5.99
CA LEU A 61 8.53 7.28 6.52
C LEU A 61 10.02 7.62 6.48
N ARG A 62 10.63 7.84 7.65
CA ARG A 62 12.06 8.19 7.73
C ARG A 62 12.92 6.95 7.61
N ILE A 63 13.83 6.92 6.65
CA ILE A 63 14.75 5.80 6.42
C ILE A 63 15.76 5.71 7.56
N THR A 64 15.77 4.58 8.26
CA THR A 64 16.72 4.27 9.35
C THR A 64 17.87 3.40 8.85
N ALA A 65 17.62 2.51 7.90
CA ALA A 65 18.64 1.68 7.27
C ALA A 65 18.25 1.28 5.83
N ILE A 66 19.26 0.95 5.03
CA ILE A 66 19.11 0.47 3.66
C ILE A 66 19.87 -0.85 3.55
N SER A 67 19.21 -1.89 3.05
CA SER A 67 19.79 -3.22 2.87
C SER A 67 19.63 -3.68 1.43
N ASN A 68 20.74 -4.13 0.82
CA ASN A 68 20.74 -4.70 -0.52
C ASN A 68 20.63 -6.21 -0.44
N ASN A 69 19.92 -6.82 -1.40
CA ASN A 69 19.71 -8.25 -1.51
C ASN A 69 19.00 -8.89 -0.30
N TRP A 70 18.13 -8.12 0.37
CA TRP A 70 17.25 -8.61 1.43
C TRP A 70 15.80 -8.24 1.12
N PRO A 71 14.83 -9.17 1.28
CA PRO A 71 15.00 -10.55 1.73
C PRO A 71 15.51 -11.52 0.64
N ALA A 72 15.63 -11.07 -0.61
CA ALA A 72 16.12 -11.87 -1.74
C ALA A 72 17.07 -11.09 -2.64
N ALA A 73 17.85 -11.79 -3.47
CA ALA A 73 18.76 -11.19 -4.43
C ALA A 73 18.04 -10.22 -5.38
N GLY A 74 18.63 -9.05 -5.63
CA GLY A 74 18.05 -8.00 -6.47
C GLY A 74 16.99 -7.13 -5.79
N ALA A 75 16.56 -7.47 -4.57
CA ALA A 75 15.71 -6.60 -3.76
C ALA A 75 16.54 -5.51 -3.06
N LEU A 76 15.97 -4.32 -2.92
CA LEU A 76 16.47 -3.27 -2.03
C LEU A 76 15.43 -3.05 -0.95
N THR A 77 15.82 -3.14 0.31
CA THR A 77 14.91 -2.86 1.43
C THR A 77 15.27 -1.57 2.12
N LEU A 78 14.26 -0.72 2.32
CA LEU A 78 14.33 0.42 3.23
C LEU A 78 13.69 0.03 4.55
N LEU A 79 14.46 0.05 5.63
CA LEU A 79 13.89 0.06 6.98
C LEU A 79 13.56 1.50 7.33
N THR A 80 12.34 1.72 7.82
CA THR A 80 11.83 3.07 8.06
C THR A 80 11.14 3.18 9.41
N GLN A 81 11.25 4.36 10.02
CA GLN A 81 10.49 4.75 11.19
C GLN A 81 9.23 5.49 10.76
N GLU A 82 8.08 5.02 11.22
CA GLU A 82 6.83 5.76 11.12
C GLU A 82 6.81 6.89 12.17
N PRO A 83 6.37 8.12 11.83
CA PRO A 83 6.52 9.29 12.71
C PRO A 83 5.69 9.27 14.00
N SER A 84 4.58 8.53 14.06
CA SER A 84 3.62 8.56 15.17
C SER A 84 3.57 7.26 15.98
N SER A 85 4.48 6.33 15.71
CA SER A 85 4.53 5.02 16.35
C SER A 85 5.94 4.44 16.36
N ASP A 86 6.19 3.51 17.27
CA ASP A 86 7.42 2.71 17.30
C ASP A 86 7.37 1.51 16.32
N LEU A 87 6.43 1.50 15.37
CA LEU A 87 6.34 0.44 14.37
C LEU A 87 7.35 0.72 13.25
N GLU A 88 8.32 -0.17 13.09
CA GLU A 88 9.24 -0.11 11.97
C GLU A 88 8.54 -0.65 10.71
N ILE A 89 8.68 0.04 9.59
CA ILE A 89 8.13 -0.40 8.30
C ILE A 89 9.27 -0.77 7.37
N ALA A 90 9.35 -2.05 6.99
CA ALA A 90 10.26 -2.57 6.00
C ALA A 90 9.61 -2.53 4.61
N LEU A 91 10.15 -1.68 3.74
CA LEU A 91 9.70 -1.54 2.35
C LEU A 91 10.59 -2.40 1.46
N VAL A 92 10.08 -3.52 0.95
CA VAL A 92 10.80 -4.43 0.05
C VAL A 92 10.59 -3.98 -1.40
N ILE A 93 11.64 -3.44 -2.02
CA ILE A 93 11.56 -2.81 -3.34
C ILE A 93 12.14 -3.76 -4.38
N THR A 94 11.29 -4.18 -5.31
CA THR A 94 11.65 -5.11 -6.40
C THR A 94 11.30 -4.58 -7.79
N LYS A 95 10.55 -3.47 -7.89
CA LYS A 95 10.12 -2.88 -9.17
C LYS A 95 11.13 -1.88 -9.67
N SER A 96 11.52 -1.97 -10.95
CA SER A 96 12.60 -1.18 -11.55
C SER A 96 12.47 0.33 -11.33
N LEU A 97 11.29 0.91 -11.57
CA LEU A 97 11.06 2.35 -11.36
C LEU A 97 11.27 2.76 -9.90
N SER A 98 10.77 1.96 -8.95
CA SER A 98 10.97 2.21 -7.53
C SER A 98 12.42 1.93 -7.10
N LEU A 99 13.13 1.00 -7.73
CA LEU A 99 14.56 0.76 -7.50
C LEU A 99 15.42 1.94 -7.95
N GLU A 100 15.09 2.58 -9.07
CA GLU A 100 15.77 3.80 -9.53
C GLU A 100 15.64 4.93 -8.52
N LEU A 101 14.41 5.19 -8.04
CA LEU A 101 14.19 6.16 -6.99
C LEU A 101 14.92 5.75 -5.69
N ALA A 102 14.85 4.48 -5.29
CA ALA A 102 15.46 3.99 -4.06
C ALA A 102 16.98 4.20 -4.02
N LYS A 103 17.66 4.06 -5.16
CA LYS A 103 19.11 4.29 -5.29
C LYS A 103 19.53 5.74 -5.04
N THR A 104 18.61 6.70 -5.14
CA THR A 104 18.90 8.12 -4.86
C THR A 104 18.73 8.51 -3.40
N LEU A 105 18.19 7.60 -2.57
CA LEU A 105 17.84 7.87 -1.18
C LEU A 105 18.99 7.54 -0.24
N THR A 106 19.05 8.27 0.86
CA THR A 106 19.99 8.00 1.95
C THR A 106 19.26 7.87 3.29
N THR A 107 19.98 7.43 4.32
CA THR A 107 19.42 7.42 5.68
C THR A 107 19.01 8.83 6.10
N ASN A 108 17.95 8.94 6.90
CA ASN A 108 17.26 10.18 7.29
C ASN A 108 16.47 10.92 6.21
N ASP A 109 16.46 10.43 4.96
CA ASP A 109 15.43 10.83 4.00
C ASP A 109 14.06 10.29 4.45
N SER A 110 13.00 10.97 4.05
CA SER A 110 11.63 10.48 4.20
C SER A 110 11.07 10.04 2.85
N VAL A 111 10.18 9.05 2.85
CA VAL A 111 9.57 8.52 1.62
C VAL A 111 8.07 8.29 1.77
N ALA A 112 7.42 8.38 0.62
CA ALA A 112 6.05 7.95 0.42
C ALA A 112 6.05 6.64 -0.36
N ALA A 113 5.31 5.64 0.11
CA ALA A 113 5.25 4.32 -0.50
C ALA A 113 3.85 3.73 -0.45
N ASN A 114 3.54 2.93 -1.45
CA ASN A 114 2.35 2.10 -1.50
C ASN A 114 2.72 0.63 -1.51
N GLY A 115 1.89 -0.21 -0.94
CA GLY A 115 2.02 -1.65 -1.12
C GLY A 115 1.11 -2.44 -0.20
N ARG A 116 1.13 -3.76 -0.37
CA ARG A 116 0.38 -4.67 0.49
C ARG A 116 1.24 -5.08 1.66
N ILE A 117 0.62 -5.14 2.83
CA ILE A 117 1.26 -5.65 4.04
C ILE A 117 1.31 -7.17 3.93
N THR A 118 2.49 -7.77 4.04
CA THR A 118 2.66 -9.23 4.01
C THR A 118 2.74 -9.81 5.42
N SER A 119 3.31 -9.06 6.37
CA SER A 119 3.42 -9.48 7.77
C SER A 119 3.53 -8.27 8.71
N ILE A 120 3.14 -8.49 9.97
CA ILE A 120 3.36 -7.54 11.07
C ILE A 120 3.82 -8.35 12.29
N GLY A 121 4.97 -8.00 12.84
CA GLY A 121 5.57 -8.67 14.00
C GLY A 121 4.78 -8.39 15.27
N LEU A 122 4.22 -9.43 15.88
CA LEU A 122 3.49 -9.34 17.16
C LEU A 122 4.42 -9.14 18.37
N GLU A 123 5.70 -9.43 18.21
CA GLU A 123 6.76 -9.32 19.22
C GLU A 123 7.99 -8.63 18.62
N ALA A 124 9.03 -8.38 19.41
CA ALA A 124 10.23 -7.69 18.95
C ALA A 124 11.03 -8.52 17.91
N PRO A 125 11.51 -7.92 16.80
CA PRO A 125 11.32 -6.52 16.43
C PRO A 125 9.90 -6.23 15.93
N ASN A 126 9.31 -5.16 16.46
CA ASN A 126 7.97 -4.68 16.11
C ASN A 126 8.00 -4.09 14.69
N ARG A 127 7.88 -4.95 13.68
CA ARG A 127 8.10 -4.61 12.28
C ARG A 127 6.94 -5.03 11.39
N LEU A 128 6.51 -4.11 10.53
CA LEU A 128 5.59 -4.34 9.43
C LEU A 128 6.38 -4.51 8.12
N VAL A 129 5.99 -5.46 7.27
CA VAL A 129 6.63 -5.68 5.97
C VAL A 129 5.65 -5.35 4.85
N VAL A 130 6.09 -4.51 3.92
CA VAL A 130 5.39 -4.19 2.67
C VAL A 130 6.17 -4.80 1.51
N ASP A 131 5.58 -5.76 0.82
CA ASP A 131 6.23 -6.48 -0.29
C ASP A 131 5.22 -6.88 -1.39
N PRO A 132 5.39 -6.41 -2.65
CA PRO A 132 6.35 -5.39 -3.05
C PRO A 132 5.92 -4.00 -2.59
N ALA A 133 6.89 -3.19 -2.18
CA ALA A 133 6.72 -1.75 -1.96
C ALA A 133 6.98 -0.97 -3.26
N VAL A 134 6.06 -0.08 -3.59
CA VAL A 134 6.15 0.88 -4.71
C VAL A 134 6.41 2.26 -4.12
N LEU A 135 7.62 2.76 -4.30
CA LEU A 135 7.96 4.13 -3.91
C LEU A 135 7.26 5.13 -4.84
N LYS A 136 6.65 6.17 -4.25
CA LYS A 136 6.02 7.26 -4.98
C LYS A 136 7.00 8.40 -5.23
N HIS A 137 7.64 8.90 -4.17
CA HIS A 137 8.60 10.00 -4.22
C HIS A 137 9.39 10.06 -2.90
N LYS A 138 10.52 10.79 -2.92
CA LYS A 138 11.15 11.30 -1.70
C LYS A 138 10.22 12.32 -1.06
N ASP A 139 9.78 12.02 0.15
CA ASP A 139 8.78 12.76 0.89
C ASP A 139 9.45 13.71 1.89
N ARG A 140 8.62 14.55 2.52
CA ARG A 140 9.00 15.40 3.64
C ARG A 140 8.90 14.64 4.97
N ARG A 141 9.40 15.25 6.05
CA ARG A 141 9.46 14.61 7.38
C ARG A 141 8.16 14.66 8.19
N SER A 142 7.23 15.55 7.82
CA SER A 142 5.99 15.74 8.57
C SER A 142 4.88 16.35 7.70
N PRO A 143 3.60 16.13 8.04
CA PRO A 143 2.47 16.72 7.34
C PRO A 143 2.46 18.26 7.41
N LYS A 144 1.84 18.89 6.39
CA LYS A 144 1.61 20.32 6.25
C LYS A 144 0.25 20.50 6.91
N LEU A 145 0.25 21.12 8.08
CA LEU A 145 -0.88 21.19 9.01
C LEU A 145 -2.20 21.72 8.41
N SER A 146 -2.20 22.30 7.20
CA SER A 146 -3.36 22.99 6.63
C SER A 146 -4.01 22.35 5.39
N ILE A 147 -3.33 21.45 4.64
CA ILE A 147 -3.84 20.97 3.32
C ILE A 147 -3.87 19.45 3.23
N GLU A 148 -2.83 18.75 3.72
CA GLU A 148 -2.71 17.31 3.46
C GLU A 148 -3.58 16.43 4.37
N LEU A 149 -3.99 16.91 5.55
CA LEU A 149 -4.97 16.19 6.40
C LEU A 149 -6.33 16.05 5.70
N LEU A 150 -6.72 17.00 4.86
CA LEU A 150 -8.01 16.98 4.17
C LEU A 150 -8.01 16.00 2.99
N HIS A 151 -6.98 16.01 2.14
CA HIS A 151 -6.86 15.08 0.99
C HIS A 151 -6.64 13.62 1.41
N GLU A 152 -6.08 13.40 2.60
CA GLU A 152 -5.89 12.05 3.16
C GLU A 152 -7.20 11.47 3.75
N ILE A 153 -8.16 12.33 4.12
CA ILE A 153 -9.49 11.94 4.65
C ILE A 153 -10.55 11.92 3.53
N ASP A 154 -10.48 12.87 2.59
CA ASP A 154 -11.38 12.99 1.45
C ASP A 154 -10.58 13.05 0.12
N PRO A 155 -10.58 11.96 -0.68
CA PRO A 155 -9.93 11.93 -1.98
C PRO A 155 -10.48 12.95 -3.00
N ALA A 156 -11.64 13.56 -2.74
CA ALA A 156 -12.28 14.55 -3.61
C ALA A 156 -12.03 16.01 -3.19
N ALA A 157 -11.35 16.24 -2.07
CA ALA A 157 -10.92 17.59 -1.73
C ALA A 157 -9.90 18.08 -2.77
N HIS A 158 -9.92 19.37 -3.12
CA HIS A 158 -9.00 20.03 -4.06
C HIS A 158 -8.43 21.30 -3.45
#